data_AF-A0A2G1W6M4-F1
#
_entry.id   AF-A0A2G1W6M4-F1
#
_cell.length_a   1.000
_cell.length_b   1.000
_cell.length_c   1.000
_cell.angle_alpha   90.00
_cell.angle_beta   90.00
_cell.angle_gamma   90.00
#
_symmetry.space_group_name_H-M   'P 1'
#
loop_
_entity.id
_entity.type
_entity.pdbx_description
1 polymer ?
#
loop_
_entity_poly.entity_id
_entity_poly.type
_entity_poly.pdbx_seq_one_letter_code
_entity_poly.pdbx_strand_id
1 'polypeptide(L)'
;MKSSRKLSVLWFVSLVCLLLGPVSGLSADDGDKNAGEQQTAEAEKPAEVKKDAKPEKPAKQKDEAKKDEPKKQEPKKDEPKKAAPAKAEKKEMKEEKKEEKKKDKKPEEKPVVKSVFPDKALESAVRAEVFAKRHNEEPITAEDVAKISRVVGTAKGIQSLEGLQHCKSLMLIDLADNEFSDLSPIADLKRLQSVTLAGNKITSLEPLTELVAMQLLDVSRNELTSLDPLTKMSNLRTLYVADNKLTSLDPLAGLTKIWSLDVAGNELTSLDPVSKLGWLTTLEVSDNKLTSIEPLTSLNDLDMLIAPGNPFANLKPLVDMCRADVEGDRRFAPYLNIYLSPAQMKNADWADDLAALRDLGVRLHEYERKKSGEATNP
;
A
#
# COMPACT_ATOMS: atom_id res chain seq x y z
N MET A 1 -40.93 -13.71 9.40
CA MET A 1 -40.03 -12.54 9.29
C MET A 1 -38.71 -13.00 8.68
N LYS A 2 -38.35 -12.55 7.47
CA LYS A 2 -37.09 -12.95 6.81
C LYS A 2 -36.00 -11.92 7.17
N SER A 3 -34.91 -12.39 7.78
CA SER A 3 -33.70 -11.60 8.02
C SER A 3 -32.98 -11.41 6.68
N SER A 4 -32.78 -10.15 6.28
CA SER A 4 -31.90 -9.82 5.15
C SER A 4 -30.55 -9.37 5.70
N ARG A 5 -29.53 -10.22 5.52
CA ARG A 5 -28.14 -9.86 5.83
C ARG A 5 -27.62 -8.96 4.70
N LYS A 6 -27.62 -7.64 4.93
CA LYS A 6 -26.85 -6.72 4.10
C LYS A 6 -25.36 -6.94 4.37
N LEU A 7 -24.66 -7.58 3.44
CA LEU A 7 -23.20 -7.58 3.44
C LEU A 7 -22.72 -6.17 3.06
N SER A 8 -21.95 -5.53 3.94
CA SER A 8 -21.28 -4.27 3.62
C SER A 8 -19.99 -4.57 2.86
N VAL A 9 -19.83 -3.99 1.67
CA VAL A 9 -18.70 -4.26 0.76
C VAL A 9 -17.40 -3.55 1.19
N LEU A 10 -17.44 -2.71 2.24
CA LEU A 10 -16.32 -1.85 2.67
C LEU A 10 -15.09 -2.57 3.28
N TRP A 11 -15.04 -3.90 3.38
CA TRP A 11 -14.02 -4.60 4.19
C TRP A 11 -12.87 -5.29 3.44
N PHE A 12 -12.77 -5.16 2.11
CA PHE A 12 -11.75 -5.90 1.34
C PHE A 12 -10.50 -5.10 0.87
N VAL A 13 -10.50 -3.77 0.97
CA VAL A 13 -9.44 -2.92 0.36
C VAL A 13 -8.16 -2.80 1.24
N SER A 14 -8.17 -3.29 2.48
CA SER A 14 -7.05 -3.12 3.43
C SER A 14 -6.13 -4.36 3.61
N LEU A 15 -6.33 -5.45 2.85
CA LEU A 15 -5.62 -6.73 3.06
C LEU A 15 -4.69 -7.14 1.90
N VAL A 16 -3.78 -6.26 1.48
CA VAL A 16 -2.68 -6.60 0.53
C VAL A 16 -1.30 -6.15 1.07
N CYS A 17 -1.12 -6.20 2.39
CA CYS A 17 0.14 -5.82 3.07
C CYS A 17 0.67 -6.92 4.01
N LEU A 18 0.80 -8.16 3.51
CA LEU A 18 1.71 -9.20 4.03
C LEU A 18 1.60 -10.46 3.17
N LEU A 19 2.66 -10.80 2.42
CA LEU A 19 3.14 -12.17 2.15
C LEU A 19 4.41 -12.13 1.28
N LEU A 20 5.57 -12.02 1.93
CA LEU A 20 6.85 -12.47 1.37
C LEU A 20 7.50 -13.41 2.39
N GLY A 21 7.42 -14.71 2.11
CA GLY A 21 8.04 -15.78 2.87
C GLY A 21 8.34 -16.95 1.91
N PRO A 22 9.51 -17.60 2.01
CA PRO A 22 10.01 -18.46 0.94
C PRO A 22 9.34 -19.83 0.91
N VAL A 23 9.25 -20.39 -0.30
CA VAL A 23 8.86 -21.77 -0.54
C VAL A 23 9.90 -22.72 0.09
N SER A 24 9.43 -23.73 0.80
CA SER A 24 10.22 -24.92 1.16
C SER A 24 9.28 -26.12 1.15
N GLY A 25 9.53 -27.07 0.25
CA GLY A 25 8.68 -28.25 0.09
C GLY A 25 8.98 -29.31 1.15
N LEU A 26 8.00 -30.20 1.36
CA LEU A 26 8.21 -31.51 1.96
C LEU A 26 7.32 -32.54 1.26
N SER A 27 7.76 -33.79 1.24
CA SER A 27 7.15 -34.91 0.51
C SER A 27 6.81 -36.06 1.47
N ALA A 28 5.64 -36.67 1.29
CA ALA A 28 5.17 -38.03 1.65
C ALA A 28 3.63 -38.00 1.48
N ASP A 29 2.97 -38.80 0.64
CA ASP A 29 2.97 -40.27 0.41
C ASP A 29 2.06 -41.03 1.42
N ASP A 30 1.57 -42.21 0.99
CA ASP A 30 0.40 -42.98 1.48
C ASP A 30 -0.99 -42.35 1.17
N GLY A 31 -2.00 -43.02 0.59
CA GLY A 31 -2.04 -44.35 -0.05
C GLY A 31 -3.18 -45.24 0.45
N ASP A 32 -4.32 -45.31 -0.27
CA ASP A 32 -5.10 -46.56 -0.38
C ASP A 32 -6.01 -46.63 -1.62
N LYS A 33 -6.52 -47.83 -1.89
CA LYS A 33 -6.98 -48.36 -3.18
C LYS A 33 -8.48 -48.19 -3.38
N ASN A 34 -8.92 -48.13 -4.65
CA ASN A 34 -9.81 -49.17 -5.15
C ASN A 34 -9.65 -49.40 -6.67
N ALA A 35 -9.94 -50.61 -7.14
CA ALA A 35 -9.76 -51.05 -8.53
C ALA A 35 -11.10 -51.34 -9.22
N GLY A 36 -11.11 -51.35 -10.56
CA GLY A 36 -12.28 -51.74 -11.35
C GLY A 36 -12.17 -51.40 -12.84
N GLU A 37 -11.48 -52.28 -13.59
CA GLU A 37 -11.75 -52.72 -14.99
C GLU A 37 -12.21 -51.68 -16.05
N GLN A 38 -11.51 -51.38 -17.16
CA GLN A 38 -10.87 -52.17 -18.24
C GLN A 38 -11.63 -51.96 -19.58
N GLN A 39 -10.91 -51.47 -20.61
CA GLN A 39 -10.96 -51.78 -22.07
C GLN A 39 -10.53 -50.55 -22.90
N THR A 40 -9.28 -50.45 -23.40
CA THR A 40 -8.67 -51.08 -24.61
C THR A 40 -8.98 -50.39 -25.95
N ALA A 41 -7.99 -49.64 -26.47
CA ALA A 41 -7.63 -49.45 -27.88
C ALA A 41 -6.25 -48.74 -27.87
N GLU A 42 -5.13 -49.37 -28.25
CA GLU A 42 -4.62 -49.47 -29.64
C GLU A 42 -4.71 -48.12 -30.38
N ALA A 43 -3.68 -47.27 -30.45
CA ALA A 43 -2.28 -47.43 -30.91
C ALA A 43 -2.12 -47.51 -32.43
N GLU A 44 -1.82 -46.38 -33.08
CA GLU A 44 -1.05 -46.37 -34.32
C GLU A 44 -0.22 -45.09 -34.49
N LYS A 45 1.07 -45.27 -34.77
CA LYS A 45 2.02 -44.23 -35.22
C LYS A 45 3.18 -44.92 -35.93
N PRO A 46 3.50 -44.52 -37.17
CA PRO A 46 4.89 -44.26 -37.53
C PRO A 46 5.01 -42.96 -38.38
N ALA A 47 6.16 -42.37 -38.69
CA ALA A 47 7.55 -42.79 -38.48
C ALA A 47 8.50 -41.61 -38.18
N GLU A 48 9.71 -41.99 -37.81
CA GLU A 48 10.92 -41.26 -37.46
C GLU A 48 11.42 -40.16 -38.43
N VAL A 49 12.12 -39.16 -37.87
CA VAL A 49 13.47 -38.79 -38.33
C VAL A 49 14.39 -38.66 -37.11
N LYS A 50 15.58 -39.28 -37.17
CA LYS A 50 16.63 -39.24 -36.15
C LYS A 50 17.72 -38.22 -36.50
N LYS A 51 18.45 -37.77 -35.46
CA LYS A 51 19.93 -37.70 -35.30
C LYS A 51 20.30 -36.54 -34.35
N ASP A 52 20.85 -36.84 -33.17
CA ASP A 52 22.31 -36.87 -32.84
C ASP A 52 22.85 -35.43 -32.57
N ALA A 53 23.60 -35.12 -31.52
CA ALA A 53 24.07 -35.89 -30.37
C ALA A 53 24.45 -34.95 -29.20
N LYS A 54 24.66 -35.52 -28.00
CA LYS A 54 25.33 -34.87 -26.85
C LYS A 54 26.42 -35.79 -26.31
N PRO A 55 27.61 -35.25 -26.04
CA PRO A 55 28.42 -35.62 -24.89
C PRO A 55 28.79 -34.35 -24.09
N GLU A 56 29.20 -34.34 -22.83
CA GLU A 56 29.07 -35.21 -21.66
C GLU A 56 29.73 -34.39 -20.52
N LYS A 57 29.53 -34.80 -19.28
CA LYS A 57 30.27 -34.26 -18.12
C LYS A 57 31.60 -35.01 -17.98
N PRO A 58 32.60 -34.46 -17.28
CA PRO A 58 33.42 -35.31 -16.44
C PRO A 58 33.27 -34.96 -14.96
N ALA A 59 33.35 -35.98 -14.11
CA ALA A 59 33.43 -35.87 -12.66
C ALA A 59 34.52 -36.80 -12.13
N LYS A 60 35.18 -36.39 -11.05
CA LYS A 60 35.97 -37.16 -10.06
C LYS A 60 36.11 -36.21 -8.84
N GLN A 61 35.69 -36.54 -7.61
CA GLN A 61 36.25 -37.53 -6.68
C GLN A 61 37.75 -37.31 -6.41
N LYS A 62 38.26 -37.38 -5.17
CA LYS A 62 37.69 -37.52 -3.81
C LYS A 62 38.82 -37.11 -2.82
N ASP A 63 38.53 -36.88 -1.54
CA ASP A 63 39.19 -37.60 -0.42
C ASP A 63 38.75 -37.09 0.97
N GLU A 64 38.94 -37.94 1.97
CA GLU A 64 38.28 -37.90 3.29
C GLU A 64 39.30 -37.69 4.44
N ALA A 65 38.90 -37.05 5.54
CA ALA A 65 39.45 -37.33 6.87
C ALA A 65 38.53 -36.91 8.03
N LYS A 66 38.11 -37.91 8.84
CA LYS A 66 37.71 -37.80 10.26
C LYS A 66 38.80 -37.03 11.07
N LYS A 67 38.61 -36.41 12.24
CA LYS A 67 37.72 -36.59 13.42
C LYS A 67 37.76 -35.21 14.18
N ASP A 68 37.22 -34.92 15.38
CA ASP A 68 36.59 -35.69 16.47
C ASP A 68 35.65 -34.77 17.30
N GLU A 69 35.06 -35.27 18.40
CA GLU A 69 34.46 -34.49 19.50
C GLU A 69 35.15 -34.87 20.83
N PRO A 70 35.15 -34.05 21.91
CA PRO A 70 34.20 -34.35 22.99
C PRO A 70 33.67 -33.17 23.85
N LYS A 71 32.56 -33.48 24.54
CA LYS A 71 31.73 -32.66 25.47
C LYS A 71 32.33 -32.38 26.88
N LYS A 72 31.57 -31.57 27.63
CA LYS A 72 31.48 -31.37 29.12
C LYS A 72 32.40 -30.26 29.69
N GLN A 73 32.05 -29.53 30.75
CA GLN A 73 30.90 -29.57 31.70
C GLN A 73 30.71 -28.21 32.42
N GLU A 74 29.49 -27.87 32.87
CA GLU A 74 29.28 -26.86 33.94
C GLU A 74 29.65 -27.45 35.33
N PRO A 75 29.87 -26.60 36.35
CA PRO A 75 28.84 -26.56 37.42
C PRO A 75 28.60 -25.20 38.13
N LYS A 76 27.29 -24.96 38.37
CA LYS A 76 26.58 -24.44 39.58
C LYS A 76 27.23 -23.48 40.62
N LYS A 77 26.34 -22.61 41.13
CA LYS A 77 26.42 -21.71 42.30
C LYS A 77 26.75 -22.43 43.63
N ASP A 78 27.28 -21.66 44.60
CA ASP A 78 26.74 -21.57 45.98
C ASP A 78 27.29 -20.34 46.76
N GLU A 79 26.45 -19.75 47.63
CA GLU A 79 26.76 -18.81 48.74
C GLU A 79 26.36 -19.53 50.07
N PRO A 80 26.60 -19.05 51.34
CA PRO A 80 26.94 -17.68 51.81
C PRO A 80 27.87 -17.51 53.07
N LYS A 81 28.07 -16.24 53.47
CA LYS A 81 28.12 -15.66 54.86
C LYS A 81 29.40 -15.64 55.75
N LYS A 82 29.59 -14.44 56.36
CA LYS A 82 30.18 -14.07 57.69
C LYS A 82 31.72 -14.22 57.84
N ALA A 83 32.50 -13.32 58.45
CA ALA A 83 32.26 -12.26 59.45
C ALA A 83 33.41 -11.22 59.51
N ALA A 84 33.19 -10.10 60.21
CA ALA A 84 34.19 -9.07 60.61
C ALA A 84 34.90 -9.50 61.94
N PRO A 85 35.74 -8.70 62.68
CA PRO A 85 35.86 -7.22 62.72
C PRO A 85 37.28 -6.60 62.94
N ALA A 86 37.40 -5.25 62.93
CA ALA A 86 37.73 -4.43 64.12
C ALA A 86 38.35 -3.03 63.84
N LYS A 87 37.72 -1.97 64.40
CA LYS A 87 38.29 -0.75 65.04
C LYS A 87 39.17 0.24 64.19
N ALA A 88 39.27 1.55 64.47
CA ALA A 88 38.75 2.37 65.58
C ALA A 88 38.45 3.85 65.17
N GLU A 89 37.64 4.52 66.00
CA GLU A 89 37.67 5.97 66.39
C GLU A 89 37.64 7.08 65.31
N LYS A 90 36.58 7.88 65.19
CA LYS A 90 36.03 8.94 66.09
C LYS A 90 36.91 10.20 66.25
N LYS A 91 36.42 11.32 65.68
CA LYS A 91 36.22 12.59 66.42
C LYS A 91 35.25 13.52 65.66
N GLU A 92 34.23 13.99 66.37
CA GLU A 92 33.37 15.12 65.99
C GLU A 92 33.90 16.39 66.65
N MET A 93 33.77 17.56 66.02
CA MET A 93 32.91 18.65 66.54
C MET A 93 32.85 19.85 65.58
N LYS A 94 31.81 20.68 65.78
CA LYS A 94 31.41 21.84 64.97
C LYS A 94 32.34 23.05 65.14
N GLU A 95 32.35 23.94 64.16
CA GLU A 95 32.21 25.39 64.43
C GLU A 95 31.62 26.15 63.23
N GLU A 96 31.04 27.34 63.48
CA GLU A 96 30.23 28.11 62.52
C GLU A 96 31.00 29.23 61.79
N LYS A 97 30.42 29.67 60.66
CA LYS A 97 30.51 31.01 60.04
C LYS A 97 31.87 31.55 59.57
N LYS A 98 31.96 31.70 58.24
CA LYS A 98 32.33 32.96 57.60
C LYS A 98 31.55 33.15 56.30
N GLU A 99 30.87 34.28 56.17
CA GLU A 99 30.18 34.71 54.95
C GLU A 99 31.14 35.43 53.98
N GLU A 100 30.69 35.56 52.72
CA GLU A 100 31.20 36.46 51.66
C GLU A 100 32.65 36.24 51.16
N LYS A 101 32.93 36.02 49.87
CA LYS A 101 32.37 36.72 48.69
C LYS A 101 32.68 36.00 47.36
N LYS A 102 31.68 36.01 46.46
CA LYS A 102 31.76 35.95 44.98
C LYS A 102 32.71 34.95 44.29
N LYS A 103 32.09 34.00 43.58
CA LYS A 103 32.16 34.02 42.10
C LYS A 103 30.89 33.41 41.51
N ASP A 104 30.01 34.28 41.01
CA ASP A 104 28.81 33.90 40.27
C ASP A 104 29.19 33.23 38.94
N LYS A 105 29.40 31.92 38.95
CA LYS A 105 29.17 31.13 37.75
C LYS A 105 27.66 30.94 37.64
N LYS A 106 27.03 31.75 36.79
CA LYS A 106 25.70 31.46 36.23
C LYS A 106 25.72 29.98 35.82
N PRO A 107 24.75 29.15 36.23
CA PRO A 107 24.61 27.82 35.64
C PRO A 107 24.51 28.01 34.13
N GLU A 108 25.38 27.35 33.36
CA GLU A 108 25.18 27.26 31.92
C GLU A 108 23.88 26.49 31.72
N GLU A 109 22.81 27.24 31.42
CA GLU A 109 21.52 26.69 31.04
C GLU A 109 21.78 25.79 29.84
N LYS A 110 21.72 24.46 30.07
CA LYS A 110 21.84 23.48 28.99
C LYS A 110 20.88 23.91 27.90
N PRO A 111 21.32 24.02 26.63
CA PRO A 111 20.49 24.55 25.57
C PRO A 111 19.18 23.77 25.53
N VAL A 112 18.06 24.49 25.67
CA VAL A 112 16.73 23.88 25.66
C VAL A 112 16.48 23.36 24.26
N VAL A 113 16.75 22.06 24.08
CA VAL A 113 16.51 21.35 22.83
C VAL A 113 15.02 21.49 22.52
N LYS A 114 14.68 22.12 21.40
CA LYS A 114 13.29 22.25 20.96
C LYS A 114 12.92 21.06 20.07
N SER A 115 11.63 20.73 20.05
CA SER A 115 11.09 19.76 19.10
C SER A 115 11.32 20.27 17.67
N VAL A 116 11.68 19.38 16.74
CA VAL A 116 11.75 19.71 15.30
C VAL A 116 10.36 19.82 14.66
N PHE A 117 9.30 19.46 15.37
CA PHE A 117 7.91 19.58 14.92
C PHE A 117 7.23 20.78 15.61
N PRO A 118 6.91 21.87 14.87
CA PRO A 118 6.14 22.98 15.42
C PRO A 118 4.67 22.62 15.61
N ASP A 119 4.11 21.80 14.71
CA ASP A 119 2.76 21.26 14.80
C ASP A 119 2.70 20.16 15.86
N LYS A 120 1.83 20.33 16.86
CA LYS A 120 1.70 19.41 18.00
C LYS A 120 0.88 18.16 17.71
N ALA A 121 -0.03 18.21 16.74
CA ALA A 121 -0.72 17.03 16.27
C ALA A 121 0.24 16.12 15.49
N LEU A 122 1.10 16.71 14.65
CA LEU A 122 2.16 15.98 13.95
C LEU A 122 3.22 15.46 14.91
N GLU A 123 3.68 16.27 15.86
CA GLU A 123 4.64 15.81 16.89
C GLU A 123 4.09 14.59 17.63
N SER A 124 2.80 14.59 17.97
CA SER A 124 2.13 13.47 18.64
C SER A 124 2.10 12.21 17.76
N ALA A 125 1.75 12.35 16.47
CA ALA A 125 1.75 11.25 15.50
C ALA A 125 3.17 10.66 15.30
N VAL A 126 4.19 11.50 15.17
CA VAL A 126 5.60 11.07 15.01
C VAL A 126 6.15 10.47 16.30
N ARG A 127 5.81 11.04 17.47
CA ARG A 127 6.24 10.55 18.79
C ARG A 127 5.81 9.11 19.05
N ALA A 128 4.68 8.65 18.48
CA ALA A 128 4.25 7.26 18.58
C ALA A 128 5.24 6.26 17.94
N GLU A 129 5.96 6.69 16.89
CA GLU A 129 6.95 5.89 16.15
C GLU A 129 8.38 6.04 16.73
N VAL A 130 8.62 7.06 17.57
CA VAL A 130 9.87 7.25 18.33
C VAL A 130 9.81 6.47 19.66
N PHE A 131 10.12 5.18 19.61
CA PHE A 131 10.03 4.25 20.77
C PHE A 131 10.66 4.75 22.08
N ALA A 132 11.78 5.48 22.01
CA ALA A 132 12.47 6.01 23.19
C ALA A 132 11.70 7.15 23.89
N LYS A 133 10.83 7.88 23.17
CA LYS A 133 10.15 9.10 23.63
C LYS A 133 8.62 9.05 23.55
N ARG A 134 8.05 7.91 23.14
CA ARG A 134 6.59 7.70 22.99
C ARG A 134 5.77 7.74 24.28
N HIS A 135 6.43 7.72 25.45
CA HIS A 135 5.79 7.74 26.77
C HIS A 135 6.35 8.86 27.68
N ASN A 136 7.02 9.87 27.10
CA ASN A 136 7.52 11.03 27.82
C ASN A 136 7.27 12.31 27.01
N GLU A 137 7.55 13.45 27.63
CA GLU A 137 7.43 14.78 27.01
C GLU A 137 8.79 15.31 26.50
N GLU A 138 9.81 14.44 26.36
CA GLU A 138 11.11 14.89 25.88
C GLU A 138 10.99 15.40 24.44
N PRO A 139 11.62 16.54 24.10
CA PRO A 139 11.63 17.09 22.74
C PRO A 139 12.11 16.07 21.70
N ILE A 140 11.37 15.94 20.60
CA ILE A 140 11.76 15.10 19.45
C ILE A 140 12.79 15.85 18.62
N THR A 141 13.98 15.28 18.45
CA THR A 141 15.09 15.85 17.66
C THR A 141 15.15 15.21 16.26
N ALA A 142 15.98 15.78 15.37
CA ALA A 142 16.20 15.21 14.04
C ALA A 142 16.81 13.79 14.10
N GLU A 143 17.67 13.53 15.09
CA GLU A 143 18.33 12.24 15.30
C GLU A 143 17.34 11.14 15.71
N ASP A 144 16.34 11.48 16.52
CA ASP A 144 15.27 10.55 16.94
C ASP A 144 14.49 10.01 15.74
N VAL A 145 14.21 10.88 14.76
CA VAL A 145 13.33 10.57 13.61
C VAL A 145 14.06 10.15 12.35
N ALA A 146 15.39 10.33 12.26
CA ALA A 146 16.18 9.97 11.08
C ALA A 146 16.00 8.50 10.62
N LYS A 147 15.58 7.61 11.53
CA LYS A 147 15.41 6.16 11.31
C LYS A 147 13.97 5.67 11.31
N ILE A 148 12.96 6.51 11.59
CA ILE A 148 11.56 6.04 11.50
C ILE A 148 11.20 5.78 10.03
N SER A 149 10.50 4.67 9.78
CA SER A 149 10.09 4.24 8.44
C SER A 149 8.61 4.51 8.15
N ARG A 150 7.84 4.90 9.17
CA ARG A 150 6.41 5.18 9.08
C ARG A 150 6.02 6.39 9.94
N VAL A 151 4.98 7.11 9.54
CA VAL A 151 4.18 8.03 10.37
C VAL A 151 2.71 7.78 10.08
N VAL A 152 1.88 7.68 11.13
CA VAL A 152 0.40 7.54 11.02
C VAL A 152 -0.28 8.57 11.92
N GLY A 153 -1.19 9.35 11.36
CA GLY A 153 -1.79 10.51 12.01
C GLY A 153 -3.13 10.93 11.40
N THR A 154 -3.97 9.96 11.03
CA THR A 154 -5.32 10.19 10.49
C THR A 154 -6.21 10.98 11.46
N ALA A 155 -6.96 11.97 10.96
CA ALA A 155 -7.93 12.76 11.72
C ALA A 155 -7.38 13.37 13.03
N LYS A 156 -6.19 14.00 12.95
CA LYS A 156 -5.51 14.63 14.10
C LYS A 156 -5.57 16.16 14.12
N GLY A 157 -6.06 16.79 13.06
CA GLY A 157 -6.03 18.25 12.91
C GLY A 157 -4.63 18.79 12.60
N ILE A 158 -3.81 18.01 11.87
CA ILE A 158 -2.47 18.41 11.44
C ILE A 158 -2.59 19.51 10.37
N GLN A 159 -1.90 20.63 10.59
CA GLN A 159 -1.92 21.82 9.73
C GLN A 159 -0.58 22.08 9.04
N SER A 160 0.52 21.49 9.52
CA SER A 160 1.83 21.57 8.87
C SER A 160 2.58 20.24 8.89
N LEU A 161 3.31 19.94 7.81
CA LEU A 161 4.22 18.80 7.69
C LEU A 161 5.65 19.10 8.17
N GLU A 162 5.91 20.32 8.65
CA GLU A 162 7.23 20.79 9.07
C GLU A 162 7.85 19.88 10.14
N GLY A 163 9.11 19.50 9.93
CA GLY A 163 9.84 18.53 10.71
C GLY A 163 9.98 17.17 10.00
N LEU A 164 9.05 16.79 9.10
CA LEU A 164 9.15 15.52 8.36
C LEU A 164 10.36 15.45 7.44
N GLN A 165 10.93 16.58 7.01
CA GLN A 165 12.17 16.61 6.23
C GLN A 165 13.35 15.94 6.95
N HIS A 166 13.30 15.76 8.28
CA HIS A 166 14.31 15.05 9.07
C HIS A 166 14.13 13.52 9.05
N CYS A 167 12.95 13.01 8.68
CA CYS A 167 12.61 11.59 8.66
C CYS A 167 13.23 10.86 7.44
N LYS A 168 14.55 10.87 7.29
CA LYS A 168 15.25 10.40 6.07
C LYS A 168 15.07 8.92 5.71
N SER A 169 14.52 8.11 6.62
CA SER A 169 14.21 6.69 6.38
C SER A 169 12.72 6.41 6.11
N LEU A 170 11.89 7.46 6.03
CA LEU A 170 10.43 7.35 5.89
C LEU A 170 10.05 6.68 4.56
N MET A 171 9.19 5.67 4.65
CA MET A 171 8.69 4.86 3.52
C MET A 171 7.16 4.90 3.43
N LEU A 172 6.47 5.05 4.57
CA LEU A 172 5.01 5.13 4.65
C LEU A 172 4.55 6.40 5.38
N ILE A 173 3.61 7.12 4.79
CA ILE A 173 2.85 8.21 5.42
C ILE A 173 1.36 7.88 5.32
N ASP A 174 0.66 7.94 6.44
CA ASP A 174 -0.81 8.03 6.49
C ASP A 174 -1.19 9.23 7.34
N LEU A 175 -1.62 10.30 6.68
CA LEU A 175 -2.05 11.56 7.29
C LEU A 175 -3.41 12.00 6.70
N ALA A 176 -4.29 11.04 6.43
CA ALA A 176 -5.63 11.34 5.90
C ALA A 176 -6.50 12.17 6.86
N ASP A 177 -7.47 12.88 6.30
CA ASP A 177 -8.50 13.67 6.99
C ASP A 177 -7.90 14.71 7.97
N ASN A 178 -6.94 15.50 7.48
CA ASN A 178 -6.27 16.58 8.21
C ASN A 178 -6.47 17.94 7.49
N GLU A 179 -5.64 18.94 7.76
CA GLU A 179 -5.89 20.33 7.38
C GLU A 179 -4.75 21.03 6.64
N PHE A 180 -3.67 20.32 6.28
CA PHE A 180 -2.50 20.88 5.61
C PHE A 180 -2.69 20.97 4.08
N SER A 181 -1.90 21.84 3.46
CA SER A 181 -1.82 22.02 2.00
C SER A 181 -0.39 21.99 1.44
N ASP A 182 0.61 22.33 2.25
CA ASP A 182 2.02 22.32 1.84
C ASP A 182 2.66 20.93 1.99
N LEU A 183 3.22 20.44 0.87
CA LEU A 183 3.95 19.18 0.79
C LEU A 183 5.49 19.38 0.71
N SER A 184 5.97 20.62 0.77
CA SER A 184 7.41 20.93 0.71
C SER A 184 8.26 20.17 1.74
N PRO A 185 7.82 19.90 2.99
CA PRO A 185 8.62 19.16 3.97
C PRO A 185 8.89 17.69 3.60
N ILE A 186 8.10 17.10 2.68
CA ILE A 186 8.29 15.70 2.25
C ILE A 186 8.98 15.56 0.88
N ALA A 187 9.32 16.67 0.21
CA ALA A 187 9.82 16.69 -1.16
C ALA A 187 11.10 15.85 -1.39
N ASP A 188 11.99 15.81 -0.39
CA ASP A 188 13.27 15.10 -0.46
C ASP A 188 13.27 13.72 0.23
N LEU A 189 12.11 13.21 0.62
CA LEU A 189 11.97 11.89 1.22
C LEU A 189 11.87 10.81 0.12
N LYS A 190 12.93 10.70 -0.71
CA LYS A 190 12.98 9.83 -1.92
C LYS A 190 12.80 8.32 -1.65
N ARG A 191 12.62 7.91 -0.39
CA ARG A 191 12.31 6.54 0.04
C ARG A 191 10.82 6.28 0.24
N LEU A 192 9.96 7.29 0.12
CA LEU A 192 8.51 7.14 0.20
C LEU A 192 7.99 6.18 -0.89
N GLN A 193 7.17 5.23 -0.46
CA GLN A 193 6.59 4.17 -1.29
C GLN A 193 5.06 4.12 -1.15
N SER A 194 4.52 4.48 0.02
CA SER A 194 3.08 4.50 0.29
C SER A 194 2.71 5.80 1.00
N VAL A 195 1.91 6.64 0.34
CA VAL A 195 1.56 7.97 0.83
C VAL A 195 0.04 8.17 0.73
N THR A 196 -0.61 8.28 1.88
CA THR A 196 -2.05 8.56 2.01
C THR A 196 -2.21 9.94 2.64
N LEU A 197 -2.74 10.89 1.86
CA LEU A 197 -3.00 12.28 2.21
C LEU A 197 -4.44 12.68 1.84
N ALA A 198 -5.34 11.70 1.73
CA ALA A 198 -6.74 11.95 1.38
C ALA A 198 -7.43 12.90 2.39
N GLY A 199 -8.40 13.70 1.98
CA GLY A 199 -9.15 14.57 2.89
C GLY A 199 -8.31 15.71 3.49
N ASN A 200 -7.47 16.35 2.68
CA ASN A 200 -6.65 17.50 3.08
C ASN A 200 -7.00 18.72 2.20
N LYS A 201 -6.15 19.76 2.20
CA LYS A 201 -6.35 21.00 1.43
C LYS A 201 -5.31 21.15 0.31
N ILE A 202 -4.86 20.04 -0.26
CA ILE A 202 -3.76 20.01 -1.24
C ILE A 202 -4.27 20.47 -2.62
N THR A 203 -3.59 21.47 -3.19
CA THR A 203 -3.90 22.03 -4.52
C THR A 203 -2.83 21.71 -5.57
N SER A 204 -1.65 21.23 -5.16
CA SER A 204 -0.54 20.90 -6.05
C SER A 204 0.29 19.73 -5.52
N LEU A 205 0.77 18.89 -6.44
CA LEU A 205 1.66 17.75 -6.15
C LEU A 205 3.13 18.02 -6.52
N GLU A 206 3.49 19.25 -6.89
CA GLU A 206 4.86 19.63 -7.33
C GLU A 206 5.99 19.14 -6.39
N PRO A 207 5.86 19.21 -5.04
CA PRO A 207 6.87 18.65 -4.14
C PRO A 207 7.11 17.13 -4.31
N LEU A 208 6.16 16.39 -4.88
CA LEU A 208 6.24 14.94 -5.06
C LEU A 208 6.94 14.52 -6.36
N THR A 209 7.24 15.45 -7.29
CA THR A 209 7.75 15.17 -8.66
C THR A 209 8.95 14.22 -8.70
N GLU A 210 9.86 14.30 -7.72
CA GLU A 210 11.08 13.49 -7.67
C GLU A 210 10.96 12.21 -6.79
N LEU A 211 9.76 11.89 -6.28
CA LEU A 211 9.51 10.71 -5.43
C LEU A 211 9.29 9.43 -6.26
N VAL A 212 10.24 9.11 -7.14
CA VAL A 212 10.16 8.00 -8.12
C VAL A 212 10.05 6.58 -7.52
N ALA A 213 10.19 6.46 -6.20
CA ALA A 213 9.99 5.22 -5.45
C ALA A 213 8.51 4.94 -5.10
N MET A 214 7.60 5.89 -5.33
CA MET A 214 6.16 5.77 -5.02
C MET A 214 5.55 4.52 -5.66
N GLN A 215 4.72 3.81 -4.89
CA GLN A 215 3.96 2.63 -5.32
C GLN A 215 2.47 2.79 -5.04
N LEU A 216 2.11 3.41 -3.92
CA LEU A 216 0.75 3.81 -3.58
C LEU A 216 0.73 5.31 -3.28
N LEU A 217 -0.15 6.04 -3.98
CA LEU A 217 -0.48 7.43 -3.68
C LEU A 217 -2.00 7.58 -3.59
N ASP A 218 -2.48 8.05 -2.44
CA ASP A 218 -3.87 8.46 -2.25
C ASP A 218 -3.91 9.93 -1.85
N VAL A 219 -4.48 10.74 -2.74
CA VAL A 219 -4.71 12.19 -2.58
C VAL A 219 -6.18 12.52 -2.88
N SER A 220 -7.08 11.57 -2.63
CA SER A 220 -8.53 11.74 -2.81
C SER A 220 -9.09 12.82 -1.86
N ARG A 221 -10.25 13.42 -2.16
CA ARG A 221 -10.87 14.48 -1.35
C ARG A 221 -9.90 15.65 -1.08
N ASN A 222 -9.33 16.20 -2.14
CA ASN A 222 -8.44 17.38 -2.13
C ASN A 222 -8.92 18.39 -3.19
N GLU A 223 -8.07 19.33 -3.60
CA GLU A 223 -8.44 20.39 -4.56
C GLU A 223 -7.55 20.37 -5.83
N LEU A 224 -7.08 19.19 -6.24
CA LEU A 224 -6.17 19.02 -7.37
C LEU A 224 -6.86 19.25 -8.72
N THR A 225 -6.17 19.96 -9.62
CA THR A 225 -6.59 20.21 -11.01
C THR A 225 -5.67 19.57 -12.06
N SER A 226 -4.46 19.13 -11.67
CA SER A 226 -3.51 18.43 -12.54
C SER A 226 -2.77 17.32 -11.79
N LEU A 227 -2.27 16.34 -12.56
CA LEU A 227 -1.42 15.23 -12.14
C LEU A 227 -0.01 15.26 -12.77
N ASP A 228 0.40 16.36 -13.43
CA ASP A 228 1.70 16.47 -14.11
C ASP A 228 2.93 16.01 -13.29
N PRO A 229 3.02 16.30 -11.97
CA PRO A 229 4.09 15.80 -11.09
C PRO A 229 4.22 14.27 -11.03
N LEU A 230 3.18 13.51 -11.37
CA LEU A 230 3.18 12.05 -11.28
C LEU A 230 3.92 11.38 -12.46
N THR A 231 4.18 12.10 -13.55
CA THR A 231 4.75 11.56 -14.81
C THR A 231 6.05 10.75 -14.65
N LYS A 232 6.85 11.01 -13.60
CA LYS A 232 8.10 10.29 -13.31
C LYS A 232 7.92 9.05 -12.41
N MET A 233 6.74 8.83 -11.83
CA MET A 233 6.47 7.76 -10.86
C MET A 233 6.28 6.39 -11.53
N SER A 234 7.26 5.95 -12.31
CA SER A 234 7.24 4.68 -13.07
C SER A 234 7.12 3.40 -12.22
N ASN A 235 7.05 3.50 -10.90
CA ASN A 235 6.79 2.40 -9.96
C ASN A 235 5.39 2.46 -9.31
N LEU A 236 4.59 3.47 -9.65
CA LEU A 236 3.24 3.64 -9.14
C LEU A 236 2.36 2.48 -9.62
N ARG A 237 1.63 1.91 -8.66
CA ARG A 237 0.78 0.73 -8.81
C ARG A 237 -0.67 1.08 -8.45
N THR A 238 -0.85 1.82 -7.38
CA THR A 238 -2.15 2.22 -6.85
C THR A 238 -2.21 3.74 -6.80
N LEU A 239 -3.20 4.32 -7.47
CA LEU A 239 -3.43 5.76 -7.49
C LEU A 239 -4.89 6.06 -7.21
N TYR A 240 -5.15 6.77 -6.10
CA TYR A 240 -6.47 7.25 -5.73
C TYR A 240 -6.48 8.78 -5.72
N VAL A 241 -7.33 9.36 -6.58
CA VAL A 241 -7.47 10.82 -6.79
C VAL A 241 -8.94 11.22 -6.82
N ALA A 242 -9.81 10.43 -6.17
CA ALA A 242 -11.24 10.66 -6.15
C ALA A 242 -11.62 12.00 -5.50
N ASP A 243 -12.78 12.57 -5.85
CA ASP A 243 -13.27 13.86 -5.32
C ASP A 243 -12.20 14.97 -5.40
N ASN A 244 -11.73 15.23 -6.61
CA ASN A 244 -10.84 16.34 -6.96
C ASN A 244 -11.48 17.14 -8.13
N LYS A 245 -10.71 17.97 -8.83
CA LYS A 245 -11.17 18.85 -9.93
C LYS A 245 -10.43 18.54 -11.23
N LEU A 246 -10.11 17.27 -11.46
CA LEU A 246 -9.35 16.81 -12.62
C LEU A 246 -10.21 16.79 -13.89
N THR A 247 -9.65 17.25 -15.01
CA THR A 247 -10.30 17.25 -16.34
C THR A 247 -9.60 16.36 -17.36
N SER A 248 -8.35 15.94 -17.09
CA SER A 248 -7.58 15.01 -17.92
C SER A 248 -6.79 14.01 -17.05
N LEU A 249 -6.45 12.87 -17.66
CA LEU A 249 -5.57 11.83 -17.13
C LEU A 249 -4.25 11.69 -17.93
N ASP A 250 -3.94 12.61 -18.85
CA ASP A 250 -2.76 12.52 -19.74
C ASP A 250 -1.43 12.22 -19.00
N PRO A 251 -1.15 12.78 -17.80
CA PRO A 251 0.05 12.45 -17.03
C PRO A 251 0.21 10.96 -16.66
N LEU A 252 -0.89 10.18 -16.70
CA LEU A 252 -0.89 8.76 -16.37
C LEU A 252 -0.51 7.86 -17.56
N ALA A 253 -0.50 8.37 -18.80
CA ALA A 253 -0.31 7.55 -20.00
C ALA A 253 1.03 6.77 -20.03
N GLY A 254 2.06 7.24 -19.31
CA GLY A 254 3.34 6.56 -19.14
C GLY A 254 3.43 5.62 -17.93
N LEU A 255 2.45 5.61 -17.03
CA LEU A 255 2.49 4.91 -15.74
C LEU A 255 1.93 3.48 -15.85
N THR A 256 2.46 2.72 -16.79
CA THR A 256 1.94 1.41 -17.25
C THR A 256 1.87 0.29 -16.20
N LYS A 257 2.42 0.51 -14.99
CA LYS A 257 2.34 -0.43 -13.85
C LYS A 257 1.14 -0.20 -12.93
N ILE A 258 0.30 0.81 -13.18
CA ILE A 258 -0.94 1.03 -12.43
C ILE A 258 -1.86 -0.18 -12.67
N TRP A 259 -2.29 -0.80 -11.58
CA TRP A 259 -3.23 -1.92 -11.54
C TRP A 259 -4.53 -1.58 -10.81
N SER A 260 -4.51 -0.55 -9.95
CA SER A 260 -5.70 -0.02 -9.27
C SER A 260 -5.75 1.51 -9.39
N LEU A 261 -6.84 2.03 -9.96
CA LEU A 261 -7.05 3.46 -10.23
C LEU A 261 -8.46 3.88 -9.77
N ASP A 262 -8.53 4.88 -8.91
CA ASP A 262 -9.78 5.58 -8.54
C ASP A 262 -9.68 7.05 -8.95
N VAL A 263 -10.55 7.46 -9.88
CA VAL A 263 -10.70 8.83 -10.39
C VAL A 263 -12.14 9.35 -10.24
N ALA A 264 -12.94 8.74 -9.37
CA ALA A 264 -14.35 9.10 -9.21
C ALA A 264 -14.55 10.55 -8.70
N GLY A 265 -15.71 11.14 -8.99
CA GLY A 265 -16.04 12.49 -8.51
C GLY A 265 -15.10 13.58 -9.06
N ASN A 266 -14.72 13.46 -10.33
CA ASN A 266 -13.92 14.43 -11.06
C ASN A 266 -14.71 14.99 -12.26
N GLU A 267 -14.06 15.76 -13.14
CA GLU A 267 -14.68 16.40 -14.30
C GLU A 267 -14.23 15.81 -15.64
N LEU A 268 -13.79 14.54 -15.64
CA LEU A 268 -13.23 13.85 -16.80
C LEU A 268 -14.25 13.64 -17.91
N THR A 269 -13.84 13.90 -19.16
CA THR A 269 -14.65 13.69 -20.38
C THR A 269 -14.12 12.58 -21.28
N SER A 270 -12.88 12.12 -21.08
CA SER A 270 -12.26 11.02 -21.81
C SER A 270 -11.47 10.08 -20.88
N LEU A 271 -11.31 8.84 -21.31
CA LEU A 271 -10.43 7.82 -20.72
C LEU A 271 -9.27 7.42 -21.65
N ASP A 272 -8.97 8.18 -22.72
CA ASP A 272 -7.91 7.82 -23.69
C ASP A 272 -6.55 7.45 -23.05
N PRO A 273 -6.06 8.14 -21.99
CA PRO A 273 -4.81 7.76 -21.30
C PRO A 273 -4.89 6.39 -20.60
N VAL A 274 -6.08 5.98 -20.16
CA VAL A 274 -6.32 4.67 -19.50
C VAL A 274 -6.05 3.51 -20.47
N SER A 275 -6.20 3.71 -21.78
CA SER A 275 -5.86 2.71 -22.82
C SER A 275 -4.39 2.28 -22.85
N LYS A 276 -3.52 2.91 -22.05
CA LYS A 276 -2.09 2.59 -21.91
C LYS A 276 -1.78 1.83 -20.63
N LEU A 277 -2.73 1.72 -19.70
CA LEU A 277 -2.59 1.05 -18.41
C LEU A 277 -2.87 -0.45 -18.55
N GLY A 278 -2.03 -1.15 -19.31
CA GLY A 278 -2.25 -2.55 -19.68
C GLY A 278 -2.33 -3.55 -18.52
N TRP A 279 -1.95 -3.16 -17.30
CA TRP A 279 -2.06 -3.97 -16.07
C TRP A 279 -3.27 -3.60 -15.20
N LEU A 280 -4.18 -2.75 -15.68
CA LEU A 280 -5.31 -2.23 -14.90
C LEU A 280 -6.35 -3.31 -14.62
N THR A 281 -6.41 -3.77 -13.36
CA THR A 281 -7.39 -4.75 -12.87
C THR A 281 -8.62 -4.08 -12.24
N THR A 282 -8.43 -2.93 -11.60
CA THR A 282 -9.48 -2.20 -10.88
C THR A 282 -9.56 -0.75 -11.33
N LEU A 283 -10.74 -0.33 -11.80
CA LEU A 283 -11.01 1.03 -12.24
C LEU A 283 -12.32 1.56 -11.66
N GLU A 284 -12.25 2.64 -10.88
CA GLU A 284 -13.42 3.43 -10.47
C GLU A 284 -13.40 4.80 -11.16
N VAL A 285 -14.45 5.08 -11.94
CA VAL A 285 -14.66 6.31 -12.73
C VAL A 285 -15.98 7.00 -12.40
N SER A 286 -16.65 6.59 -11.32
CA SER A 286 -17.95 7.08 -10.86
C SER A 286 -18.07 8.61 -10.87
N ASP A 287 -19.27 9.14 -11.13
CA ASP A 287 -19.55 10.59 -11.04
C ASP A 287 -18.59 11.48 -11.86
N ASN A 288 -18.35 11.13 -13.13
CA ASN A 288 -17.59 11.94 -14.09
C ASN A 288 -18.50 12.36 -15.28
N LYS A 289 -17.92 12.98 -16.32
CA LYS A 289 -18.64 13.49 -17.51
C LYS A 289 -18.38 12.62 -18.76
N LEU A 290 -18.08 11.33 -18.55
CA LEU A 290 -17.68 10.41 -19.62
C LEU A 290 -18.87 9.99 -20.48
N THR A 291 -18.79 10.21 -21.78
CA THR A 291 -19.82 9.81 -22.76
C THR A 291 -19.50 8.50 -23.49
N SER A 292 -18.26 8.04 -23.40
CA SER A 292 -17.75 6.81 -24.03
C SER A 292 -16.92 5.99 -23.05
N ILE A 293 -16.90 4.69 -23.29
CA ILE A 293 -16.08 3.67 -22.61
C ILE A 293 -15.16 2.92 -23.59
N GLU A 294 -15.10 3.36 -24.85
CA GLU A 294 -14.28 2.74 -25.90
C GLU A 294 -12.78 2.59 -25.52
N PRO A 295 -12.12 3.52 -24.81
CA PRO A 295 -10.70 3.36 -24.46
C PRO A 295 -10.39 2.11 -23.61
N LEU A 296 -11.39 1.59 -22.89
CA LEU A 296 -11.27 0.39 -22.07
C LEU A 296 -11.14 -0.90 -22.88
N THR A 297 -11.52 -0.90 -24.16
CA THR A 297 -11.45 -2.09 -25.05
C THR A 297 -10.03 -2.61 -25.28
N SER A 298 -9.02 -1.79 -24.97
CA SER A 298 -7.60 -2.15 -25.01
C SER A 298 -7.11 -2.90 -23.75
N LEU A 299 -7.90 -2.92 -22.68
CA LEU A 299 -7.56 -3.57 -21.41
C LEU A 299 -7.90 -5.06 -21.47
N ASN A 300 -7.02 -5.89 -20.91
CA ASN A 300 -7.10 -7.36 -21.01
C ASN A 300 -7.17 -8.07 -19.66
N ASP A 301 -6.88 -7.37 -18.56
CA ASP A 301 -6.79 -7.90 -17.19
C ASP A 301 -7.81 -7.20 -16.25
N LEU A 302 -8.83 -6.53 -16.80
CA LEU A 302 -9.81 -5.77 -16.02
C LEU A 302 -10.78 -6.70 -15.28
N ASP A 303 -10.67 -6.78 -13.96
CA ASP A 303 -11.51 -7.57 -13.05
C ASP A 303 -12.70 -6.78 -12.49
N MET A 304 -12.55 -5.46 -12.36
CA MET A 304 -13.53 -4.59 -11.69
C MET A 304 -13.62 -3.21 -12.33
N LEU A 305 -14.82 -2.86 -12.80
CA LEU A 305 -15.19 -1.53 -13.30
C LEU A 305 -16.33 -0.96 -12.46
N ILE A 306 -16.13 0.21 -11.86
CA ILE A 306 -17.16 0.93 -11.10
C ILE A 306 -17.42 2.26 -11.81
N ALA A 307 -18.62 2.41 -12.40
CA ALA A 307 -18.95 3.53 -13.29
C ALA A 307 -20.38 4.13 -13.19
N PRO A 308 -21.05 4.19 -12.01
CA PRO A 308 -22.25 5.01 -11.83
C PRO A 308 -22.01 6.49 -12.19
N GLY A 309 -23.11 7.24 -12.36
CA GLY A 309 -23.05 8.70 -12.49
C GLY A 309 -22.45 9.25 -13.79
N ASN A 310 -22.13 8.40 -14.78
CA ASN A 310 -21.58 8.82 -16.07
C ASN A 310 -22.63 8.79 -17.20
N PRO A 311 -22.65 9.81 -18.10
CA PRO A 311 -23.57 9.90 -19.23
C PRO A 311 -23.11 9.10 -20.46
N PHE A 312 -22.77 7.82 -20.28
CA PHE A 312 -22.36 6.95 -21.39
C PHE A 312 -23.47 6.82 -22.45
N ALA A 313 -23.12 6.74 -23.73
CA ALA A 313 -24.09 6.52 -24.80
C ALA A 313 -24.68 5.11 -24.78
N ASN A 314 -23.85 4.08 -24.63
CA ASN A 314 -24.20 2.65 -24.62
C ASN A 314 -23.07 1.85 -23.97
N LEU A 315 -23.29 0.54 -23.78
CA LEU A 315 -22.30 -0.37 -23.22
C LEU A 315 -21.61 -1.26 -24.29
N LYS A 316 -21.95 -1.08 -25.57
CA LYS A 316 -21.47 -1.89 -26.69
C LYS A 316 -19.94 -2.12 -26.74
N PRO A 317 -19.05 -1.15 -26.44
CA PRO A 317 -17.61 -1.42 -26.43
C PRO A 317 -17.21 -2.49 -25.40
N LEU A 318 -17.89 -2.54 -24.24
CA LEU A 318 -17.68 -3.60 -23.25
C LEU A 318 -18.22 -4.96 -23.73
N VAL A 319 -19.34 -4.97 -24.46
CA VAL A 319 -19.87 -6.19 -25.11
C VAL A 319 -18.86 -6.72 -26.14
N ASP A 320 -18.32 -5.84 -26.98
CA ASP A 320 -17.39 -6.20 -28.05
C ASP A 320 -16.06 -6.75 -27.49
N MET A 321 -15.47 -6.11 -26.48
CA MET A 321 -14.24 -6.64 -25.84
C MET A 321 -14.48 -7.96 -25.10
N CYS A 322 -15.61 -8.11 -24.39
CA CYS A 322 -15.93 -9.35 -23.70
C CYS A 322 -16.20 -10.50 -24.69
N ARG A 323 -16.83 -10.21 -25.84
CA ARG A 323 -17.02 -11.19 -26.91
C ARG A 323 -15.69 -11.65 -27.49
N ALA A 324 -14.79 -10.72 -27.80
CA ALA A 324 -13.45 -11.03 -28.31
C ALA A 324 -12.63 -11.90 -27.33
N ASP A 325 -12.74 -11.66 -26.02
CA ASP A 325 -12.12 -12.51 -24.98
C ASP A 325 -12.73 -13.91 -24.96
N VAL A 326 -14.06 -14.02 -24.95
CA VAL A 326 -14.78 -15.32 -24.90
C VAL A 326 -14.53 -16.20 -26.13
N GLU A 327 -14.32 -15.59 -27.30
CA GLU A 327 -13.94 -16.23 -28.57
C GLU A 327 -12.44 -16.58 -28.65
N GLY A 328 -11.59 -15.87 -27.89
CA GLY A 328 -10.15 -16.06 -27.81
C GLY A 328 -9.69 -16.81 -26.55
N ASP A 329 -8.73 -16.22 -25.83
CA ASP A 329 -8.06 -16.82 -24.66
C ASP A 329 -8.96 -16.98 -23.41
N ARG A 330 -10.11 -16.29 -23.37
CA ARG A 330 -11.10 -16.29 -22.28
C ARG A 330 -10.49 -16.00 -20.90
N ARG A 331 -9.81 -14.86 -20.79
CA ARG A 331 -9.00 -14.48 -19.62
C ARG A 331 -9.80 -13.69 -18.58
N PHE A 332 -10.67 -12.77 -18.99
CA PHE A 332 -11.26 -11.78 -18.07
C PHE A 332 -12.80 -11.73 -18.08
N ALA A 333 -13.47 -11.95 -19.21
CA ALA A 333 -14.91 -11.67 -19.32
C ALA A 333 -15.81 -12.43 -18.29
N PRO A 334 -15.55 -13.73 -17.94
CA PRO A 334 -16.33 -14.43 -16.91
C PRO A 334 -16.03 -14.00 -15.46
N TYR A 335 -15.00 -13.17 -15.26
CA TYR A 335 -14.52 -12.71 -13.96
C TYR A 335 -14.79 -11.22 -13.74
N LEU A 336 -14.89 -10.44 -14.81
CA LEU A 336 -15.21 -9.01 -14.81
C LEU A 336 -16.50 -8.71 -14.02
N ASN A 337 -16.36 -7.79 -13.07
CA ASN A 337 -17.45 -7.22 -12.28
C ASN A 337 -17.68 -5.79 -12.73
N ILE A 338 -18.90 -5.46 -13.17
CA ILE A 338 -19.28 -4.10 -13.54
C ILE A 338 -20.34 -3.59 -12.56
N TYR A 339 -20.08 -2.44 -11.97
CA TYR A 339 -20.96 -1.75 -11.02
C TYR A 339 -21.51 -0.48 -11.67
N LEU A 340 -22.84 -0.41 -11.81
CA LEU A 340 -23.57 0.69 -12.45
C LEU A 340 -24.69 1.17 -11.54
N SER A 341 -25.19 2.39 -11.75
CA SER A 341 -26.30 2.90 -10.95
C SER A 341 -27.61 2.13 -11.21
N PRO A 342 -28.52 2.03 -10.24
CA PRO A 342 -29.86 1.47 -10.43
C PRO A 342 -30.66 2.12 -11.57
N ALA A 343 -30.31 3.34 -12.01
CA ALA A 343 -30.88 4.02 -13.17
C ALA A 343 -30.24 3.54 -14.48
N GLN A 344 -28.90 3.49 -14.55
CA GLN A 344 -28.15 2.92 -15.68
C GLN A 344 -28.52 1.45 -15.94
N MET A 345 -28.62 0.64 -14.89
CA MET A 345 -29.04 -0.77 -14.93
C MET A 345 -30.49 -0.99 -15.41
N LYS A 346 -31.30 0.08 -15.45
CA LYS A 346 -32.70 0.09 -15.91
C LYS A 346 -32.88 0.92 -17.18
N ASN A 347 -31.79 1.35 -17.82
CA ASN A 347 -31.86 2.07 -19.09
C ASN A 347 -32.36 1.11 -20.19
N ALA A 348 -33.48 1.45 -20.83
CA ALA A 348 -34.09 0.64 -21.88
C ALA A 348 -33.18 0.51 -23.11
N ASP A 349 -32.43 1.57 -23.45
CA ASP A 349 -31.51 1.58 -24.60
C ASP A 349 -30.30 0.67 -24.39
N TRP A 350 -30.04 0.25 -23.15
CA TRP A 350 -28.93 -0.64 -22.79
C TRP A 350 -29.39 -2.09 -22.57
N ALA A 351 -30.68 -2.41 -22.76
CA ALA A 351 -31.24 -3.72 -22.42
C ALA A 351 -30.51 -4.88 -23.14
N ASP A 352 -30.23 -4.73 -24.44
CA ASP A 352 -29.53 -5.73 -25.25
C ASP A 352 -28.05 -5.86 -24.84
N ASP A 353 -27.35 -4.73 -24.58
CA ASP A 353 -25.97 -4.76 -24.12
C ASP A 353 -25.85 -5.43 -22.73
N LEU A 354 -26.77 -5.09 -21.80
CA LEU A 354 -26.82 -5.67 -20.45
C LEU A 354 -27.22 -7.16 -20.48
N ALA A 355 -27.98 -7.62 -21.47
CA ALA A 355 -28.22 -9.04 -21.70
C ALA A 355 -26.96 -9.73 -22.23
N ALA A 356 -26.35 -9.19 -23.29
CA ALA A 356 -25.15 -9.74 -23.90
C ALA A 356 -23.97 -9.85 -22.92
N LEU A 357 -23.76 -8.85 -22.05
CA LEU A 357 -22.75 -8.91 -20.98
C LEU A 357 -22.99 -10.10 -20.02
N ARG A 358 -24.24 -10.35 -19.62
CA ARG A 358 -24.57 -11.50 -18.75
C ARG A 358 -24.34 -12.84 -19.45
N ASP A 359 -24.71 -12.94 -20.72
CA ASP A 359 -24.52 -14.15 -21.53
C ASP A 359 -23.03 -14.46 -21.76
N LEU A 360 -22.18 -13.43 -21.78
CA LEU A 360 -20.71 -13.53 -21.82
C LEU A 360 -20.08 -13.85 -20.44
N GLY A 361 -20.89 -13.94 -19.38
CA GLY A 361 -20.46 -14.28 -18.01
C GLY A 361 -20.11 -13.10 -17.10
N VAL A 362 -20.27 -11.86 -17.58
CA VAL A 362 -19.94 -10.64 -16.83
C VAL A 362 -20.90 -10.45 -15.66
N ARG A 363 -20.35 -10.08 -14.50
CA ARG A 363 -21.13 -9.91 -13.25
C ARG A 363 -21.55 -8.46 -13.10
N LEU A 364 -22.83 -8.19 -13.38
CA LEU A 364 -23.43 -6.87 -13.26
C LEU A 364 -24.02 -6.65 -11.85
N HIS A 365 -23.68 -5.53 -11.22
CA HIS A 365 -24.11 -5.15 -9.87
C HIS A 365 -24.73 -3.74 -9.86
N GLU A 366 -25.78 -3.53 -9.05
CA GLU A 366 -26.29 -2.19 -8.75
C GLU A 366 -25.42 -1.54 -7.66
N TYR A 367 -24.94 -0.31 -7.90
CA TYR A 367 -24.13 0.47 -6.97
C TYR A 367 -24.43 1.98 -7.08
N GLU A 368 -24.57 2.64 -5.94
CA GLU A 368 -24.68 4.09 -5.81
C GLU A 368 -23.47 4.58 -5.02
N ARG A 369 -22.70 5.50 -5.61
CA ARG A 369 -21.57 6.13 -4.93
C ARG A 369 -22.09 7.16 -3.92
N LYS A 370 -21.67 7.03 -2.66
CA LYS A 370 -21.93 8.07 -1.65
C LYS A 370 -21.00 9.24 -1.91
N LYS A 371 -21.56 10.45 -1.98
CA LYS A 371 -20.76 11.66 -2.21
C LYS A 371 -19.93 12.00 -0.97
N SER A 372 -18.71 12.46 -1.17
CA SER A 372 -17.84 12.94 -0.09
C SER A 372 -18.56 14.03 0.73
N GLY A 373 -18.69 13.82 2.03
CA GLY A 373 -19.42 14.72 2.94
C GLY A 373 -20.78 14.17 3.43
N GLU A 374 -21.31 13.11 2.82
CA GLU A 374 -22.39 12.34 3.45
C GLU A 374 -21.83 11.56 4.65
N ALA A 375 -22.23 11.97 5.86
CA ALA A 375 -21.71 11.39 7.10
C ALA A 375 -21.94 9.87 7.17
N THR A 376 -20.85 9.10 7.09
CA THR A 376 -20.84 7.70 7.50
C THR A 376 -20.82 7.63 9.02
N ASN A 377 -22.00 7.78 9.63
CA ASN A 377 -22.18 7.32 11.01
C ASN A 377 -21.96 5.78 11.02
N PRO A 378 -21.19 5.24 11.97
CA PRO A 378 -20.72 3.84 11.95
C PRO A 378 -21.85 2.80 12.11
#